data_AF-R3KD02-F1
#
_entry.id   AF-R3KD02-F1
#
_cell.length_a   1.000
_cell.length_b   1.000
_cell.length_c   1.000
_cell.angle_alpha   90.00
_cell.angle_beta   90.00
_cell.angle_gamma   90.00
#
_symmetry.space_group_name_H-M   'P 1'
#
loop_
_entity.id
_entity.type
_entity.pdbx_description
1 polymer ?
#
loop_
_entity_poly.entity_id
_entity_poly.type
_entity_poly.pdbx_seq_one_letter_code
_entity_poly.pdbx_strand_id
1 'polypeptide(L)'
;MKEELSLFVEKFVERMKRQKRAFCLADIERTYDKEQKKQGKKSVKWTNMLRLLMESKLLKISEIYRMYRKRADGVIYPVFYFKQENL
;
A
#
# COMPACT_ATOMS: atom_id res chain seq x y z
N MET A 1 -9.04 -10.49 -4.25
CA MET A 1 -9.18 -9.17 -3.58
C MET A 1 -10.44 -8.51 -4.13
N LYS A 2 -11.24 -7.78 -3.34
CA LYS A 2 -12.39 -7.04 -3.90
C LYS A 2 -11.90 -6.08 -4.99
N GLU A 3 -12.59 -6.04 -6.12
CA GLU A 3 -12.17 -5.28 -7.31
C GLU A 3 -11.96 -3.78 -6.98
N GLU A 4 -12.85 -3.19 -6.18
CA GLU A 4 -12.72 -1.83 -5.65
C GLU A 4 -11.38 -1.58 -4.94
N LEU A 5 -10.95 -2.51 -4.09
CA LEU A 5 -9.68 -2.40 -3.37
C LEU A 5 -8.48 -2.56 -4.31
N SER A 6 -8.58 -3.44 -5.31
CA SER A 6 -7.53 -3.60 -6.33
C SER A 6 -7.29 -2.32 -7.11
N LEU A 7 -8.37 -1.71 -7.60
CA LEU A 7 -8.34 -0.44 -8.33
C LEU A 7 -7.82 0.71 -7.46
N PHE A 8 -8.22 0.73 -6.18
CA PHE A 8 -7.69 1.70 -5.24
C PHE A 8 -6.18 1.56 -5.07
N VAL A 9 -5.67 0.34 -4.87
CA VAL A 9 -4.22 0.10 -4.69
C VAL A 9 -3.43 0.59 -5.90
N GLU A 10 -3.90 0.37 -7.12
CA GLU A 10 -3.26 0.88 -8.34
C GLU A 10 -3.22 2.42 -8.35
N LYS A 11 -4.36 3.08 -8.12
CA LYS A 11 -4.43 4.55 -8.04
C LYS A 11 -3.54 5.12 -6.94
N PHE A 12 -3.49 4.43 -5.79
CA PHE A 12 -2.63 4.79 -4.67
C PHE A 12 -1.15 4.74 -5.08
N VAL A 13 -0.73 3.64 -5.70
CA VAL A 13 0.65 3.44 -6.18
C VAL A 13 1.04 4.53 -7.17
N GLU A 14 0.20 4.81 -8.17
CA GLU A 14 0.43 5.88 -9.16
C GLU A 14 0.59 7.26 -8.53
N ARG A 15 -0.18 7.53 -7.47
CA ARG A 15 -0.04 8.78 -6.71
C ARG A 15 1.29 8.82 -5.96
N MET A 16 1.69 7.74 -5.31
CA MET A 16 2.97 7.67 -4.59
C MET A 16 4.16 7.74 -5.53
N LYS A 17 4.05 7.16 -6.74
CA LYS A 17 5.07 7.24 -7.81
C LYS A 17 5.31 8.69 -8.21
N ARG A 18 4.24 9.42 -8.53
CA ARG A 18 4.28 10.87 -8.85
C ARG A 18 4.89 11.71 -7.73
N GLN A 19 4.63 11.35 -6.48
CA GLN A 19 5.18 12.03 -5.31
C GLN A 19 6.60 11.57 -4.94
N LYS A 20 7.18 10.60 -5.66
CA LYS A 20 8.47 9.95 -5.34
C LYS A 20 8.53 9.50 -3.88
N ARG A 21 7.40 9.00 -3.35
CA ARG A 21 7.23 8.75 -1.92
C ARG A 21 7.15 7.25 -1.62
N ALA A 22 8.02 6.78 -0.73
CA ALA A 22 7.93 5.43 -0.19
C ALA A 22 6.68 5.26 0.70
N PHE A 23 6.17 4.04 0.79
CA PHE A 23 4.93 3.75 1.52
C PHE A 23 4.96 2.36 2.15
N CYS A 24 4.07 2.11 3.11
CA CYS A 24 3.85 0.79 3.70
C CYS A 24 2.37 0.38 3.57
N LEU A 25 2.05 -0.88 3.90
CA LEU A 25 0.66 -1.36 3.88
C LEU A 25 -0.26 -0.49 4.76
N ALA A 26 0.22 -0.03 5.91
CA ALA A 26 -0.56 0.85 6.79
C ALA A 26 -0.90 2.20 6.15
N ASP A 27 -0.13 2.70 5.19
CA ASP A 27 -0.47 3.91 4.45
C ASP A 27 -1.63 3.69 3.48
N ILE A 28 -1.65 2.52 2.83
CA ILE A 28 -2.74 2.06 1.97
C ILE A 28 -4.01 1.91 2.80
N GLU A 29 -3.94 1.16 3.91
CA GLU A 29 -5.07 0.90 4.82
C GLU A 29 -5.70 2.22 5.32
N ARG A 30 -4.87 3.12 5.88
CA ARG A 30 -5.32 4.41 6.40
C ARG A 30 -5.92 5.30 5.31
N THR A 31 -5.37 5.29 4.11
CA THR A 31 -5.90 6.11 3.00
C THR A 31 -7.23 5.55 2.51
N TYR A 32 -7.33 4.23 2.35
CA TYR A 32 -8.56 3.58 1.92
C TYR A 32 -9.69 3.85 2.91
N ASP A 33 -9.46 3.63 4.21
CA ASP A 33 -10.48 3.86 5.24
C ASP A 33 -10.93 5.34 5.29
N LYS A 34 -10.01 6.28 5.05
CA LYS A 34 -10.36 7.71 4.91
C LYS A 34 -11.28 7.95 3.71
N GLU A 35 -11.03 7.32 2.57
CA GLU A 35 -11.87 7.46 1.38
C GLU A 35 -13.24 6.80 1.56
N GLN A 36 -13.30 5.63 2.20
CA GLN A 36 -14.56 4.98 2.56
C GLN A 36 -15.38 5.85 3.51
N LYS A 37 -14.77 6.43 4.54
CA LYS A 37 -15.45 7.33 5.49
C LYS A 37 -16.01 8.58 4.79
N LYS A 38 -15.28 9.16 3.83
CA LYS A 38 -15.78 10.30 3.01
C LYS A 38 -17.01 9.94 2.19
N GLN A 39 -17.14 8.69 1.77
CA GLN A 39 -18.29 8.17 1.04
C GLN A 39 -19.42 7.66 1.96
N GLY A 40 -19.31 7.85 3.28
CA GLY A 40 -20.29 7.32 4.25
C GLY A 40 -20.26 5.79 4.40
N LYS A 41 -19.24 5.11 3.85
CA LYS A 41 -19.06 3.66 3.96
C LYS A 41 -18.32 3.29 5.25
N LYS A 42 -18.52 2.05 5.71
CA LYS A 42 -17.82 1.50 6.89
C LYS A 42 -16.35 1.20 6.56
N SER A 43 -15.48 1.31 7.56
CA SER A 43 -14.07 0.90 7.45
C SER A 43 -13.95 -0.57 7.12
N VAL A 44 -12.90 -0.94 6.39
CA VAL A 44 -12.63 -2.35 6.08
C VAL A 44 -11.93 -3.01 7.26
N LYS A 45 -12.35 -4.23 7.59
CA LYS A 45 -11.59 -5.08 8.51
C LYS A 45 -10.36 -5.64 7.78
N TRP A 46 -9.20 -5.07 8.03
CA TRP A 46 -7.93 -5.49 7.44
C TRP A 46 -7.44 -6.82 8.04
N THR A 47 -7.73 -7.91 7.34
CA THR A 47 -7.25 -9.25 7.69
C THR A 47 -5.85 -9.51 7.12
N ASN A 48 -5.12 -10.46 7.70
CA ASN A 48 -3.82 -10.89 7.17
C ASN A 48 -3.91 -11.38 5.71
N MET A 49 -5.04 -12.00 5.33
CA MET A 49 -5.28 -12.43 3.96
C MET A 49 -5.38 -11.24 2.98
N LEU A 50 -6.09 -10.17 3.36
CA LEU A 50 -6.14 -8.96 2.54
C LEU A 50 -4.77 -8.31 2.40
N ARG A 51 -4.00 -8.24 3.49
CA ARG A 51 -2.62 -7.74 3.47
C ARG A 51 -1.72 -8.56 2.55
N LEU A 52 -1.79 -9.88 2.63
CA LEU A 52 -1.03 -10.78 1.77
C LEU A 52 -1.38 -10.58 0.29
N LEU A 53 -2.67 -10.43 -0.04
CA LEU A 53 -3.11 -10.18 -1.40
C LEU A 53 -2.64 -8.82 -1.92
N MET A 54 -2.69 -7.76 -1.09
CA MET A 54 -2.16 -6.45 -1.45
C MET A 54 -0.65 -6.51 -1.67
N GLU A 55 0.10 -7.13 -0.76
CA GLU A 55 1.54 -7.28 -0.87
C GLU A 55 1.93 -8.10 -2.11
N SER A 56 1.26 -9.22 -2.37
CA SER A 56 1.46 -10.02 -3.59
C SER A 56 1.24 -9.20 -4.86
N LYS A 57 0.22 -8.33 -4.88
CA LYS A 57 -0.02 -7.42 -6.02
C LYS A 57 1.09 -6.38 -6.16
N LEU A 58 1.51 -5.75 -5.07
CA LEU A 58 2.57 -4.74 -5.08
C LEU A 58 3.90 -5.32 -5.57
N LEU A 59 4.23 -6.54 -5.17
CA LEU A 59 5.46 -7.22 -5.59
C LEU A 59 5.46 -7.64 -7.07
N LYS A 60 4.31 -7.64 -7.74
CA LYS A 60 4.22 -7.86 -9.20
C LYS A 60 4.45 -6.59 -10.01
N ILE A 61 4.50 -5.42 -9.37
CA ILE A 61 4.76 -4.15 -10.04
C ILE A 61 6.28 -4.02 -10.19
N SER A 62 6.75 -4.04 -11.44
CA SER A 62 8.18 -4.15 -11.78
C SER A 62 9.03 -2.99 -11.24
N GLU A 63 8.43 -1.82 -11.08
CA GLU A 63 9.04 -0.58 -10.62
C GLU A 63 9.08 -0.47 -9.10
N ILE A 64 8.44 -1.38 -8.38
CA ILE A 64 8.43 -1.39 -6.92
C ILE A 64 9.46 -2.38 -6.38
N TYR A 65 10.18 -1.98 -5.33
CA TYR A 65 10.96 -2.90 -4.51
C TYR A 65 10.60 -2.73 -3.03
N ARG A 66 10.76 -3.82 -2.27
CA ARG A 66 10.41 -3.91 -0.85
C ARG A 66 11.67 -3.97 0.00
N MET A 67 11.73 -3.16 1.04
CA MET A 67 12.68 -3.30 2.15
C MET A 67 11.92 -3.49 3.45
N TYR A 68 12.62 -3.92 4.50
CA TYR A 68 12.05 -4.04 5.84
C TYR A 68 12.59 -2.94 6.74
N ARG A 69 11.70 -2.35 7.55
CA ARG A 69 12.08 -1.41 8.60
C ARG A 69 11.63 -1.92 9.95
N LYS A 70 12.41 -1.63 10.99
CA LYS A 70 12.10 -1.92 12.39
C LYS A 70 11.47 -0.67 13.01
N ARG A 71 10.32 -0.83 13.67
CA ARG A 71 9.71 0.20 14.52
C ARG A 71 10.38 0.26 15.89
N ALA A 72 10.11 1.33 16.64
CA ALA A 72 10.60 1.50 18.01
C ALA A 72 10.15 0.37 18.96
N ASP A 73 8.96 -0.19 18.73
CA ASP A 73 8.41 -1.34 19.47
C ASP A 73 9.01 -2.70 19.04
N GLY A 74 9.99 -2.69 18.13
CA GLY A 74 10.65 -3.89 17.64
C GLY A 74 9.96 -4.56 16.44
N VAL A 75 8.75 -4.13 16.06
CA VAL A 75 8.00 -4.73 14.94
C VAL A 75 8.68 -4.43 13.61
N ILE A 76 8.95 -5.49 12.83
CA ILE A 76 9.48 -5.38 11.47
C ILE A 76 8.31 -5.32 10.48
N TYR A 77 8.34 -4.37 9.55
CA TYR A 77 7.28 -4.19 8.56
C TYR A 77 7.83 -3.82 7.17
N PRO A 78 7.12 -4.19 6.09
CA PRO A 78 7.55 -3.90 4.74
C PRO A 78 7.31 -2.42 4.39
N VAL A 79 8.29 -1.84 3.71
CA VAL A 79 8.25 -0.51 3.09
C VAL A 79 8.57 -0.68 1.61
N PHE A 80 7.70 -0.13 0.77
CA PHE A 80 7.76 -0.17 -0.68
C PHE A 80 8.33 1.15 -1.20
N TYR A 81 9.27 1.03 -2.12
CA TYR A 81 9.96 2.12 -2.78
C TYR A 81 9.81 1.95 -4.29
N PHE A 82 9.94 3.06 -5.00
CA PHE A 82 10.05 3.05 -6.45
C PHE A 82 11.52 2.95 -6.84
N LYS A 83 11.84 2.06 -7.77
CA LYS A 83 13.15 2.04 -8.43
C LYS A 83 13.38 3.41 -9.04
N GLN A 84 14.57 3.97 -8.85
CA GLN A 84 14.96 5.18 -9.56
C GLN A 84 15.11 4.80 -11.04
N GLU A 85 14.35 5.46 -11.91
CA GLU A 85 14.69 5.47 -13.33
C GLU A 85 16.00 6.24 -13.43
N ASN A 86 17.07 5.57 -13.87
CA ASN A 86 18.33 6.24 -14.18
C ASN A 86 18.02 7.29 -15.26
N LEU A 87 18.08 8.57 -14.89
CA LEU A 87 18.07 9.70 -15.81
C LEU A 87 19.42 9.82 -16.50
#